data_AF-A0A6A5GC88-F1
#
_entry.id   AF-A0A6A5GC88-F1
#
_cell.length_a   1.000
_cell.length_b   1.000
_cell.length_c   1.000
_cell.angle_alpha   90.00
_cell.angle_beta   90.00
_cell.angle_gamma   90.00
#
_symmetry.space_group_name_H-M   'P 1'
#
loop_
_entity.id
_entity.type
_entity.pdbx_description
1 polymer ?
#
loop_
_entity_poly.entity_id
_entity_poly.type
_entity_poly.pdbx_seq_one_letter_code
_entity_poly.pdbx_strand_id
1 'polypeptide(L)'
;MEKLKAKNCSVMIAVHGGQMLRGSPAAYSNEIITNNFVGQDRNIVVVTVPYRLGIFGLPNLPGELEGIADRNLILYDVIEGLQWVKREISSFGGDSNRMTYFGHSGGATIGMMIGFLPEYDNLYQQVILMSTPLLMHSKLSNSKMFRKIAKRVGCFTSIDNQQIFDCMREISAEKLLSMQEYIFKNEEESFADFAIDGKMLQDNPRRLLESGNFTKKPLLIGTVPYELRYTRYFIGKEGNFEYDELLKMCELFGFVGAYEKPYSFVESCVEFYMKNETYEFLLDDYMFHVPAANLARHHASEQPVYLYSYKYPGVGSAYSSAPGIPNNATVLEGVPSPAHSEDFVYVMGGHRSPNFTEKDLNIEHLFTGIIANFVNSEAPNGQEWAPLNIEVMNYFDIDFVEKSDGQLTMSGMKYEFYKKQMEFWNEIVPQ
;
A
#
# COMPACT_ATOMS: atom_id res chain seq x y z
N MET A 1 0.36 -19.79 -30.99
CA MET A 1 1.28 -18.79 -30.42
C MET A 1 1.41 -17.55 -31.30
N GLU A 2 1.63 -17.63 -32.62
CA GLU A 2 1.77 -16.43 -33.48
C GLU A 2 0.58 -15.46 -33.43
N LYS A 3 -0.67 -15.96 -33.36
CA LYS A 3 -1.87 -15.11 -33.23
C LYS A 3 -1.95 -14.30 -31.92
N LEU A 4 -1.33 -14.79 -30.83
CA LEU A 4 -1.32 -14.08 -29.55
C LEU A 4 -0.23 -13.00 -29.53
N LYS A 5 0.96 -13.29 -30.06
CA LYS A 5 2.06 -12.32 -30.16
C LYS A 5 1.69 -11.04 -30.91
N ALA A 6 0.75 -11.11 -31.84
CA ALA A 6 0.28 -9.95 -32.61
C ALA A 6 -0.68 -9.00 -31.86
N LYS A 7 -1.13 -9.35 -30.65
CA LYS A 7 -2.14 -8.57 -29.91
C LYS A 7 -1.60 -7.29 -29.27
N ASN A 8 -0.33 -7.29 -28.85
CA ASN A 8 0.37 -6.14 -28.26
C ASN A 8 -0.41 -5.43 -27.13
N CYS A 9 -1.06 -6.23 -26.28
CA CYS A 9 -1.88 -5.76 -25.18
C CYS A 9 -1.06 -5.05 -24.11
N SER A 10 -1.62 -4.04 -23.45
CA SER A 10 -1.03 -3.49 -22.22
C SER A 10 -0.99 -4.56 -21.14
N VAL A 11 -0.02 -4.47 -20.24
CA VAL A 11 0.18 -5.44 -19.17
C VAL A 11 0.01 -4.75 -17.84
N MET A 12 -0.85 -5.28 -16.97
CA MET A 12 -0.97 -4.85 -15.58
C MET A 12 -0.43 -5.96 -14.67
N ILE A 13 0.60 -5.65 -13.89
CA ILE A 13 1.25 -6.58 -12.98
C ILE A 13 0.76 -6.26 -11.56
N ALA A 14 -0.14 -7.08 -11.04
CA ALA A 14 -0.83 -6.86 -9.77
C ALA A 14 -0.10 -7.55 -8.61
N VAL A 15 0.25 -6.75 -7.60
CA VAL A 15 0.90 -7.18 -6.35
C VAL A 15 -0.04 -6.91 -5.18
N HIS A 16 -0.34 -7.97 -4.43
CA HIS A 16 -1.37 -7.92 -3.39
C HIS A 16 -0.91 -7.20 -2.12
N GLY A 17 -1.88 -6.64 -1.39
CA GLY A 17 -1.69 -6.11 -0.04
C GLY A 17 -1.76 -7.19 1.04
N GLY A 18 -2.01 -6.79 2.28
CA GLY A 18 -2.09 -7.70 3.43
C GLY A 18 -0.94 -7.56 4.43
N GLN A 19 -0.44 -6.33 4.61
CA GLN A 19 0.58 -5.96 5.60
C GLN A 19 1.92 -6.70 5.42
N MET A 20 2.17 -7.29 4.23
CA MET A 20 3.32 -8.17 3.95
C MET A 20 3.40 -9.41 4.87
N LEU A 21 2.32 -9.68 5.61
CA LEU A 21 2.20 -10.75 6.60
C LEU A 21 1.24 -11.86 6.12
N ARG A 22 0.22 -11.46 5.37
CA ARG A 22 -0.87 -12.31 4.88
C ARG A 22 -1.31 -11.85 3.49
N GLY A 23 -2.20 -12.63 2.86
CA GLY A 23 -2.73 -12.34 1.53
C GLY A 23 -2.22 -13.33 0.48
N SER A 24 -2.82 -13.27 -0.70
CA SER A 24 -2.45 -14.09 -1.85
C SER A 24 -3.08 -13.50 -3.10
N PRO A 25 -2.43 -13.59 -4.27
CA PRO A 25 -3.07 -13.25 -5.54
C PRO A 25 -4.29 -14.13 -5.83
N ALA A 26 -4.41 -15.31 -5.21
CA ALA A 26 -5.57 -16.19 -5.34
C ALA A 26 -6.87 -15.59 -4.75
N ALA A 27 -6.76 -14.54 -3.93
CA ALA A 27 -7.91 -13.82 -3.40
C ALA A 27 -8.52 -12.83 -4.42
N TYR A 28 -7.86 -12.59 -5.56
CA TYR A 28 -8.42 -11.73 -6.60
C TYR A 28 -9.56 -12.42 -7.35
N SER A 29 -10.58 -11.64 -7.71
CA SER A 29 -11.74 -12.13 -8.44
C SER A 29 -11.41 -12.31 -9.92
N ASN A 30 -11.40 -13.56 -10.37
CA ASN A 30 -11.27 -13.89 -11.80
C ASN A 30 -12.39 -13.26 -12.63
N GLU A 31 -13.59 -13.10 -12.07
CA GLU A 31 -14.71 -12.43 -12.73
C GLU A 31 -14.39 -10.96 -12.99
N ILE A 32 -13.93 -10.22 -11.96
CA ILE A 32 -13.58 -8.80 -12.11
C ILE A 32 -12.43 -8.67 -13.11
N ILE A 33 -11.40 -9.51 -13.00
CA ILE A 33 -10.25 -9.49 -13.91
C ILE A 33 -10.71 -9.69 -15.35
N THR A 34 -11.53 -10.71 -15.60
CA THR A 34 -11.97 -11.08 -16.94
C THR A 34 -12.91 -10.03 -17.52
N ASN A 35 -13.90 -9.57 -16.75
CA ASN A 35 -14.93 -8.66 -17.24
C ASN A 35 -14.42 -7.24 -17.41
N ASN A 36 -13.49 -6.79 -16.55
CA ASN A 36 -13.11 -5.38 -16.46
C ASN A 36 -11.68 -5.06 -16.90
N PHE A 37 -10.82 -6.04 -17.19
CA PHE A 37 -9.49 -5.74 -17.75
C PHE A 37 -9.21 -6.50 -19.03
N VAL A 38 -9.54 -7.80 -19.07
CA VAL A 38 -9.31 -8.63 -20.25
C VAL A 38 -10.38 -8.39 -21.32
N GLY A 39 -11.66 -8.34 -20.91
CA GLY A 39 -12.83 -8.21 -21.78
C GLY A 39 -13.16 -6.77 -22.18
N GLN A 40 -14.33 -6.59 -22.80
CA GLN A 40 -14.92 -5.29 -23.15
C GLN A 40 -13.98 -4.37 -23.96
N ASP A 41 -13.21 -4.96 -24.88
CA ASP A 41 -12.22 -4.25 -25.70
C ASP A 41 -11.13 -3.49 -24.92
N ARG A 42 -11.02 -3.69 -23.60
CA ARG A 42 -9.96 -3.11 -22.76
C ARG A 42 -8.59 -3.73 -23.04
N ASN A 43 -8.56 -5.00 -23.48
CA ASN A 43 -7.37 -5.68 -24.00
C ASN A 43 -6.13 -5.58 -23.09
N ILE A 44 -6.31 -5.79 -21.78
CA ILE A 44 -5.22 -5.81 -20.80
C ILE A 44 -4.89 -7.25 -20.41
N VAL A 45 -3.61 -7.59 -20.44
CA VAL A 45 -3.10 -8.83 -19.83
C VAL A 45 -2.82 -8.54 -18.36
N VAL A 46 -3.53 -9.20 -17.46
CA VAL A 46 -3.31 -9.09 -16.02
C VAL A 46 -2.43 -10.24 -15.56
N VAL A 47 -1.29 -9.91 -14.93
CA VAL A 47 -0.40 -10.88 -14.29
C VAL A 47 -0.42 -10.64 -12.80
N THR A 48 -0.59 -11.69 -12.00
CA THR A 48 -0.58 -11.59 -10.55
C THR A 48 0.70 -12.22 -10.01
N VAL A 49 1.44 -11.47 -9.19
CA VAL A 49 2.76 -11.89 -8.69
C VAL A 49 2.66 -12.20 -7.19
N PRO A 50 2.83 -13.46 -6.76
CA PRO A 50 2.96 -13.79 -5.35
C PRO A 50 4.36 -13.41 -4.85
N TYR A 51 4.47 -13.17 -3.54
CA TYR A 51 5.73 -12.94 -2.86
C TYR A 51 5.72 -13.61 -1.49
N ARG A 52 6.90 -13.92 -0.91
CA ARG A 52 6.99 -14.51 0.43
C ARG A 52 6.45 -13.54 1.48
N LEU A 53 5.91 -14.06 2.58
CA LEU A 53 5.28 -13.25 3.63
C LEU A 53 5.94 -13.45 4.98
N GLY A 54 5.77 -12.47 5.87
CA GLY A 54 6.18 -12.53 7.27
C GLY A 54 7.62 -12.98 7.45
N ILE A 55 7.85 -13.96 8.33
CA ILE A 55 9.17 -14.51 8.62
C ILE A 55 9.93 -15.03 7.38
N PHE A 56 9.23 -15.47 6.34
CA PHE A 56 9.87 -15.99 5.12
C PHE A 56 10.27 -14.89 4.14
N GLY A 57 9.58 -13.75 4.17
CA GLY A 57 9.84 -12.60 3.29
C GLY A 57 10.68 -11.51 3.95
N LEU A 58 10.59 -11.37 5.28
CA LEU A 58 11.20 -10.31 6.05
C LEU A 58 12.07 -10.82 7.24
N PRO A 59 12.88 -11.89 7.08
CA PRO A 59 13.76 -12.32 8.15
C PRO A 59 14.80 -11.24 8.47
N ASN A 60 15.05 -11.01 9.75
CA ASN A 60 16.15 -10.15 10.19
C ASN A 60 16.70 -10.65 11.54
N LEU A 61 18.02 -10.75 11.67
CA LEU A 61 18.71 -11.01 12.93
C LEU A 61 19.47 -9.72 13.29
N PRO A 62 19.51 -9.29 14.56
CA PRO A 62 20.33 -8.14 14.94
C PRO A 62 21.82 -8.48 14.83
N GLY A 63 22.60 -7.53 14.31
CA GLY A 63 24.03 -7.70 14.07
C GLY A 63 24.34 -7.86 12.57
N GLU A 64 25.61 -8.03 12.24
CA GLU A 64 26.08 -8.27 10.87
C GLU A 64 25.53 -9.61 10.37
N LEU A 65 24.33 -9.56 9.79
CA LEU A 65 23.83 -10.53 8.82
C LEU A 65 24.62 -10.50 7.51
N GLU A 66 25.59 -9.59 7.40
CA GLU A 66 26.42 -9.40 6.22
C GLU A 66 27.18 -10.70 5.94
N GLY A 67 26.68 -11.45 4.95
CA GLY A 67 27.21 -12.75 4.55
C GLY A 67 26.43 -13.99 5.00
N ILE A 68 25.38 -13.88 5.82
CA ILE A 68 24.55 -15.04 6.25
C ILE A 68 23.35 -15.24 5.32
N ALA A 69 22.51 -14.21 5.17
CA ALA A 69 21.30 -14.26 4.35
C ALA A 69 20.90 -12.85 3.89
N ASP A 70 20.28 -12.76 2.72
CA ASP A 70 19.67 -11.51 2.26
C ASP A 70 18.41 -11.19 3.07
N ARG A 71 18.17 -9.88 3.23
CA ARG A 71 16.97 -9.33 3.88
C ARG A 71 16.01 -8.82 2.82
N ASN A 72 14.82 -8.41 3.25
CA ASN A 72 13.82 -7.82 2.34
C ASN A 72 13.50 -8.73 1.14
N LEU A 73 13.45 -10.04 1.37
CA LEU A 73 13.27 -11.07 0.35
C LEU A 73 11.99 -10.86 -0.49
N ILE A 74 11.00 -10.18 0.09
CA ILE A 74 9.80 -9.70 -0.61
C ILE A 74 10.13 -8.85 -1.85
N LEU A 75 11.10 -7.94 -1.75
CA LEU A 75 11.50 -7.08 -2.86
C LEU A 75 12.13 -7.91 -3.97
N TYR A 76 13.02 -8.84 -3.61
CA TYR A 76 13.61 -9.80 -4.56
C TYR A 76 12.54 -10.63 -5.29
N ASP A 77 11.54 -11.14 -4.56
CA ASP A 77 10.46 -11.96 -5.14
C ASP A 77 9.66 -11.16 -6.19
N VAL A 78 9.28 -9.93 -5.86
CA VAL A 78 8.50 -9.09 -6.78
C VAL A 78 9.36 -8.63 -7.96
N ILE A 79 10.63 -8.27 -7.74
CA ILE A 79 11.57 -7.91 -8.82
C ILE A 79 11.75 -9.09 -9.79
N GLU A 80 11.94 -10.31 -9.29
CA GLU A 80 12.03 -11.50 -10.16
C GLU A 80 10.73 -11.77 -10.91
N GLY A 81 9.58 -11.57 -10.26
CA GLY A 81 8.28 -11.60 -10.93
C GLY A 81 8.21 -10.60 -12.09
N LEU A 82 8.59 -9.35 -11.86
CA LEU A 82 8.64 -8.30 -12.88
C LEU A 82 9.60 -8.64 -14.03
N GLN A 83 10.79 -9.16 -13.72
CA GLN A 83 11.76 -9.61 -14.72
C GLN A 83 11.25 -10.79 -15.55
N TRP A 84 10.59 -11.75 -14.91
CA TRP A 84 9.94 -12.86 -15.60
C TRP A 84 8.86 -12.37 -16.56
N VAL A 85 7.98 -11.46 -16.11
CA VAL A 85 6.94 -10.89 -16.97
C VAL A 85 7.57 -10.16 -18.15
N LYS A 86 8.56 -9.30 -17.90
CA LYS A 86 9.26 -8.58 -18.97
C LYS A 86 9.82 -9.50 -20.05
N ARG A 87 10.37 -10.66 -19.66
CA ARG A 87 10.95 -11.64 -20.58
C ARG A 87 9.90 -12.45 -21.34
N GLU A 88 8.79 -12.80 -20.70
CA GLU A 88 7.87 -13.84 -21.22
C GLU A 88 6.55 -13.29 -21.77
N ILE A 89 6.11 -12.09 -21.38
CA ILE A 89 4.72 -11.65 -21.55
C ILE A 89 4.27 -11.55 -23.01
N SER A 90 5.20 -11.32 -23.95
CA SER A 90 4.92 -11.35 -25.38
C SER A 90 4.39 -12.69 -25.87
N SER A 91 4.79 -13.81 -25.25
CA SER A 91 4.25 -15.14 -25.57
C SER A 91 2.77 -15.29 -25.18
N PHE A 92 2.29 -14.46 -24.26
CA PHE A 92 0.89 -14.40 -23.79
C PHE A 92 0.10 -13.25 -24.45
N GLY A 93 0.72 -12.51 -25.38
CA GLY A 93 0.09 -11.43 -26.14
C GLY A 93 0.19 -10.04 -25.52
N GLY A 94 0.92 -9.89 -24.42
CA GLY A 94 1.23 -8.58 -23.83
C GLY A 94 2.48 -7.93 -24.43
N ASP A 95 2.54 -6.61 -24.36
CA ASP A 95 3.71 -5.81 -24.76
C ASP A 95 4.63 -5.59 -23.55
N SER A 96 5.86 -6.09 -23.62
CA SER A 96 6.87 -5.92 -22.56
C SER A 96 7.35 -4.47 -22.40
N ASN A 97 6.94 -3.57 -23.29
CA ASN A 97 7.19 -2.13 -23.21
C ASN A 97 5.96 -1.33 -22.76
N ARG A 98 4.85 -1.99 -22.40
CA ARG A 98 3.64 -1.36 -21.86
C ARG A 98 3.20 -2.05 -20.58
N MET A 99 4.12 -2.14 -19.63
CA MET A 99 3.90 -2.78 -18.34
C MET A 99 3.60 -1.73 -17.27
N THR A 100 2.54 -1.98 -16.52
CA THR A 100 2.06 -1.15 -15.41
C THR A 100 2.20 -1.94 -14.12
N TYR A 101 2.94 -1.41 -13.15
CA TYR A 101 2.92 -1.95 -11.79
C TYR A 101 1.60 -1.53 -11.13
N PHE A 102 0.89 -2.47 -10.52
CA PHE A 102 -0.32 -2.21 -9.75
C PHE A 102 -0.15 -2.78 -8.34
N GLY A 103 -0.26 -1.93 -7.33
CA GLY A 103 -0.17 -2.33 -5.93
C GLY A 103 -1.24 -1.67 -5.08
N HIS A 104 -1.71 -2.41 -4.08
CA HIS A 104 -2.59 -1.89 -3.03
C HIS A 104 -1.98 -2.18 -1.65
N SER A 105 -2.08 -1.23 -0.71
CA SER A 105 -1.59 -1.39 0.67
C SER A 105 -0.12 -1.83 0.68
N GLY A 106 0.25 -2.92 1.37
CA GLY A 106 1.61 -3.46 1.35
C GLY A 106 2.15 -3.75 -0.05
N GLY A 107 1.31 -4.11 -1.02
CA GLY A 107 1.72 -4.25 -2.42
C GLY A 107 2.08 -2.91 -3.06
N ALA A 108 1.41 -1.83 -2.67
CA ALA A 108 1.78 -0.49 -3.09
C ALA A 108 3.09 -0.04 -2.42
N THR A 109 3.30 -0.37 -1.14
CA THR A 109 4.57 -0.10 -0.44
C THR A 109 5.74 -0.82 -1.12
N ILE A 110 5.59 -2.08 -1.52
CA ILE A 110 6.62 -2.81 -2.28
C ILE A 110 6.95 -2.07 -3.58
N GLY A 111 5.93 -1.59 -4.31
CA GLY A 111 6.12 -0.81 -5.54
C GLY A 111 6.87 0.49 -5.31
N MET A 112 6.54 1.20 -4.23
CA MET A 112 7.26 2.41 -3.81
C MET A 112 8.74 2.09 -3.50
N MET A 113 9.03 1.01 -2.76
CA MET A 113 10.42 0.62 -2.45
C MET A 113 11.21 0.27 -3.70
N ILE A 114 10.61 -0.49 -4.65
CA ILE A 114 11.26 -0.80 -5.93
C ILE A 114 11.52 0.49 -6.73
N GLY A 115 10.62 1.48 -6.65
CA GLY A 115 10.81 2.79 -7.28
C GLY A 115 12.05 3.56 -6.78
N PHE A 116 12.55 3.26 -5.58
CA PHE A 116 13.80 3.81 -5.05
C PHE A 116 15.07 3.13 -5.57
N LEU A 117 14.93 2.06 -6.37
CA LEU A 117 16.05 1.28 -6.92
C LEU A 117 16.20 1.58 -8.42
N PRO A 118 17.06 2.54 -8.81
CA PRO A 118 17.17 2.99 -10.19
C PRO A 118 17.60 1.88 -11.17
N GLU A 119 18.29 0.83 -10.69
CA GLU A 119 18.67 -0.32 -11.50
C GLU A 119 17.48 -1.14 -12.03
N TYR A 120 16.30 -1.01 -11.41
CA TYR A 120 15.08 -1.72 -11.80
C TYR A 120 14.07 -0.82 -12.54
N ASP A 121 14.46 0.40 -12.88
CA ASP A 121 13.59 1.39 -13.52
C ASP A 121 12.98 0.93 -14.85
N ASN A 122 13.69 0.06 -15.56
CA ASN A 122 13.25 -0.42 -16.85
C ASN A 122 12.18 -1.54 -16.76
N LEU A 123 11.83 -2.02 -15.57
CA LEU A 123 10.92 -3.17 -15.40
C LEU A 123 9.45 -2.83 -15.63
N TYR A 124 9.06 -1.57 -15.58
CA TYR A 124 7.71 -1.11 -15.87
C TYR A 124 7.72 0.35 -16.34
N GLN A 125 6.70 0.76 -17.06
CA GLN A 125 6.59 2.11 -17.63
C GLN A 125 5.82 3.05 -16.71
N GLN A 126 4.81 2.55 -16.02
CA GLN A 126 3.93 3.35 -15.17
C GLN A 126 3.49 2.57 -13.92
N VAL A 127 2.95 3.30 -12.93
CA VAL A 127 2.65 2.75 -11.61
C VAL A 127 1.27 3.18 -11.15
N ILE A 128 0.53 2.24 -10.55
CA ILE A 128 -0.72 2.46 -9.84
C ILE A 128 -0.51 2.06 -8.38
N LEU A 129 -0.66 3.01 -7.47
CA LEU A 129 -0.44 2.85 -6.05
C LEU A 129 -1.69 3.23 -5.26
N MET A 130 -2.41 2.24 -4.76
CA MET A 130 -3.65 2.45 -4.00
C MET A 130 -3.37 2.34 -2.50
N SER A 131 -3.68 3.40 -1.74
CA SER A 131 -3.57 3.44 -0.27
C SER A 131 -2.20 2.94 0.22
N THR A 132 -1.13 3.61 -0.21
CA THR A 132 0.25 3.21 0.09
C THR A 132 0.65 3.62 1.50
N PRO A 133 0.88 2.69 2.44
CA PRO A 133 1.42 3.05 3.74
C PRO A 133 2.93 3.34 3.64
N LEU A 134 3.35 4.43 4.28
CA LEU A 134 4.73 4.68 4.69
C LEU A 134 4.93 4.09 6.09
N LEU A 135 5.86 3.15 6.21
CA LEU A 135 6.15 2.46 7.47
C LEU A 135 7.50 2.90 8.03
N MET A 136 7.75 2.53 9.27
CA MET A 136 8.93 2.96 10.01
C MET A 136 10.04 1.92 9.89
N HIS A 137 11.01 2.22 9.04
CA HIS A 137 12.08 1.28 8.70
C HIS A 137 13.37 1.57 9.47
N SER A 138 14.06 0.50 9.88
CA SER A 138 15.35 0.58 10.56
C SER A 138 16.26 -0.57 10.17
N LYS A 139 17.55 -0.49 10.52
CA LYS A 139 18.47 -1.63 10.39
C LYS A 139 18.01 -2.86 11.18
N LEU A 140 17.24 -2.66 12.26
CA LEU A 140 16.77 -3.70 13.18
C LEU A 140 15.31 -4.13 12.94
N SER A 141 14.67 -3.64 11.88
CA SER A 141 13.28 -3.98 11.53
C SER A 141 13.05 -5.49 11.51
N ASN A 142 11.99 -5.98 12.14
CA ASN A 142 11.65 -7.40 12.35
C ASN A 142 12.60 -8.24 13.21
N SER A 143 13.73 -7.69 13.65
CA SER A 143 14.75 -8.48 14.35
C SER A 143 14.32 -8.95 15.75
N LYS A 144 13.51 -8.12 16.42
CA LYS A 144 12.82 -8.47 17.68
C LYS A 144 11.88 -9.66 17.48
N MET A 145 11.04 -9.58 16.45
CA MET A 145 10.06 -10.62 16.09
C MET A 145 10.75 -11.94 15.74
N PHE A 146 11.77 -11.91 14.88
CA PHE A 146 12.54 -13.09 14.51
C PHE A 146 13.19 -13.75 15.75
N ARG A 147 13.83 -12.96 16.62
CA ARG A 147 14.45 -13.47 17.86
C ARG A 147 13.42 -14.10 18.80
N LYS A 148 12.22 -13.54 18.92
CA LYS A 148 11.15 -14.13 19.75
C LYS A 148 10.72 -15.48 19.20
N ILE A 149 10.51 -15.60 17.90
CA ILE A 149 10.17 -16.88 17.26
C ILE A 149 11.32 -17.88 17.48
N ALA A 150 12.57 -17.47 17.22
CA ALA A 150 13.74 -18.31 17.44
C ALA A 150 13.84 -18.85 18.87
N LYS A 151 13.55 -18.01 19.88
CA LYS A 151 13.47 -18.45 21.29
C LYS A 151 12.37 -19.49 21.50
N ARG A 152 11.16 -19.24 20.98
CA ARG A 152 10.00 -20.13 21.17
C ARG A 152 10.15 -21.48 20.50
N VAL A 153 10.86 -21.56 19.36
CA VAL A 153 11.11 -22.82 18.65
C VAL A 153 12.38 -23.54 19.12
N GLY A 154 13.13 -22.95 20.05
CA GLY A 154 14.35 -23.55 20.61
C GLY A 154 15.61 -23.35 19.77
N CYS A 155 15.62 -22.38 18.86
CA CYS A 155 16.77 -22.07 18.00
C CYS A 155 17.66 -20.93 18.52
N PHE A 156 17.21 -20.17 19.53
CA PHE A 156 18.03 -19.13 20.14
C PHE A 156 18.92 -19.69 21.26
N THR A 157 19.87 -20.55 20.88
CA THR A 157 20.72 -21.32 21.81
C THR A 157 22.16 -20.85 21.90
N SER A 158 22.60 -19.93 21.03
CA SER A 158 23.94 -19.36 21.03
C SER A 158 23.89 -17.87 20.67
N ILE A 159 25.04 -17.18 20.76
CA ILE A 159 25.20 -15.80 20.25
C ILE A 159 25.57 -15.77 18.76
N ASP A 160 25.77 -16.95 18.15
CA ASP A 160 26.17 -17.09 16.76
C ASP A 160 24.93 -17.03 15.86
N ASN A 161 24.81 -15.94 15.10
CA ASN A 161 23.69 -15.72 14.20
C ASN A 161 23.59 -16.80 13.11
N GLN A 162 24.70 -17.41 12.67
CA GLN A 162 24.69 -18.48 11.66
C GLN A 162 24.01 -19.74 12.24
N GLN A 163 24.39 -20.14 13.46
CA GLN A 163 23.79 -21.30 14.12
C GLN A 163 22.29 -21.10 14.39
N ILE A 164 21.89 -19.89 14.81
CA ILE A 164 20.47 -19.56 14.98
C ILE A 164 19.75 -19.69 13.64
N PHE A 165 20.31 -19.13 12.57
CA PHE A 165 19.70 -19.14 11.25
C PHE A 165 19.59 -20.56 10.67
N ASP A 166 20.63 -21.37 10.80
CA ASP A 166 20.63 -22.77 10.36
C ASP A 166 19.60 -23.59 11.13
N CYS A 167 19.51 -23.43 12.46
CA CYS A 167 18.45 -24.08 13.23
C CYS A 167 17.06 -23.67 12.76
N MET A 168 16.85 -22.36 12.50
CA MET A 168 15.55 -21.85 12.03
C MET A 168 15.14 -22.45 10.68
N ARG A 169 16.10 -22.77 9.80
CA ARG A 169 15.84 -23.44 8.52
C ARG A 169 15.41 -24.90 8.65
N GLU A 170 15.74 -25.55 9.77
CA GLU A 170 15.31 -26.93 10.05
C GLU A 170 13.92 -27.00 10.70
N ILE A 171 13.36 -25.86 11.13
CA ILE A 171 12.01 -25.80 11.69
C ILE A 171 10.98 -25.83 10.56
N SER A 172 9.92 -26.65 10.71
CA SER A 172 8.86 -26.71 9.72
C SER A 172 8.16 -25.36 9.53
N ALA A 173 7.73 -25.08 8.30
CA ALA A 173 7.06 -23.83 7.96
C ALA A 173 5.79 -23.62 8.79
N GLU A 174 5.02 -24.67 9.05
CA GLU A 174 3.78 -24.61 9.86
C GLU A 174 4.08 -24.21 11.32
N LYS A 175 5.20 -24.70 11.88
CA LYS A 175 5.60 -24.33 13.24
C LYS A 175 6.05 -22.86 13.30
N LEU A 176 6.78 -22.38 12.30
CA LEU A 176 7.17 -20.96 12.23
C LEU A 176 5.95 -20.04 12.07
N LEU A 177 5.02 -20.41 11.18
CA LEU A 177 3.79 -19.66 10.96
C LEU A 177 2.88 -19.62 12.19
N SER A 178 2.68 -20.75 12.86
CA SER A 178 1.88 -20.80 14.09
C SER A 178 2.49 -19.96 15.21
N MET A 179 3.83 -19.91 15.33
CA MET A 179 4.50 -19.01 16.27
C MET A 179 4.36 -17.54 15.89
N GLN A 180 4.50 -17.21 14.62
CA GLN A 180 4.26 -15.86 14.13
C GLN A 180 2.83 -15.39 14.43
N GLU A 181 1.83 -16.23 14.12
CA GLU A 181 0.42 -15.93 14.38
C GLU A 181 0.13 -15.79 15.88
N TYR A 182 0.72 -16.65 16.71
CA TYR A 182 0.61 -16.55 18.16
C TYR A 182 1.14 -15.20 18.68
N ILE A 183 2.34 -14.80 18.27
CA ILE A 183 2.93 -13.53 18.73
C ILE A 183 2.11 -12.34 18.24
N PHE A 184 1.67 -12.36 16.97
CA PHE A 184 0.82 -11.29 16.41
C PHE A 184 -0.46 -11.09 17.24
N LYS A 185 -1.13 -12.18 17.62
CA LYS A 185 -2.40 -12.13 18.37
C LYS A 185 -2.25 -11.77 19.85
N ASN A 186 -1.14 -12.14 20.49
CA ASN A 186 -1.00 -12.08 21.95
C ASN A 186 0.01 -11.03 22.43
N GLU A 187 0.90 -10.55 21.56
CA GLU A 187 1.97 -9.62 21.92
C GLU A 187 2.02 -8.38 21.01
N GLU A 188 1.06 -8.25 20.08
CA GLU A 188 0.91 -7.10 19.16
C GLU A 188 2.18 -6.76 18.36
N GLU A 189 3.02 -7.77 18.09
CA GLU A 189 4.21 -7.65 17.25
C GLU A 189 4.01 -8.34 15.91
N SER A 190 4.42 -7.66 14.83
CA SER A 190 4.29 -8.16 13.46
C SER A 190 5.61 -8.04 12.71
N PHE A 191 5.76 -8.88 11.69
CA PHE A 191 6.59 -8.52 10.55
C PHE A 191 5.84 -7.46 9.75
N ALA A 192 6.43 -6.28 9.58
CA ALA A 192 5.77 -5.18 8.87
C ALA A 192 6.74 -4.29 8.09
N ASP A 193 8.05 -4.37 8.38
CA ASP A 193 8.99 -3.36 7.94
C ASP A 193 10.08 -3.94 7.04
N PHE A 194 10.59 -3.16 6.10
CA PHE A 194 11.86 -3.42 5.44
C PHE A 194 13.04 -3.06 6.36
N ALA A 195 14.10 -3.87 6.30
CA ALA A 195 15.35 -3.57 6.96
C ALA A 195 16.21 -2.65 6.10
N ILE A 196 16.77 -1.58 6.67
CA ILE A 196 17.76 -0.76 5.97
C ILE A 196 19.04 -1.59 5.82
N ASP A 197 19.34 -2.03 4.60
CA ASP A 197 20.38 -3.00 4.31
C ASP A 197 21.47 -2.54 3.36
N GLY A 198 21.35 -1.32 2.83
CA GLY A 198 22.32 -0.78 1.87
C GLY A 198 22.34 -1.53 0.54
N LYS A 199 21.38 -2.44 0.31
CA LYS A 199 21.19 -3.17 -0.95
C LYS A 199 19.80 -2.82 -1.52
N MET A 200 18.75 -3.41 -0.93
CA MET A 200 17.37 -3.21 -1.35
C MET A 200 16.70 -2.02 -0.67
N LEU A 201 17.24 -1.54 0.45
CA LEU A 201 16.82 -0.29 1.07
C LEU A 201 18.04 0.47 1.59
N GLN A 202 18.33 1.59 0.92
CA GLN A 202 19.53 2.40 1.15
C GLN A 202 19.43 3.29 2.40
N ASP A 203 18.26 3.90 2.63
CA ASP A 203 17.98 4.76 3.78
C ASP A 203 16.51 4.64 4.19
N ASN A 204 16.11 5.35 5.22
CA ASN A 204 14.71 5.46 5.62
C ASN A 204 13.86 6.02 4.46
N PRO A 205 12.75 5.37 4.08
CA PRO A 205 11.86 5.81 3.01
C PRO A 205 11.35 7.24 3.11
N ARG A 206 11.19 7.81 4.31
CA ARG A 206 10.86 9.23 4.46
C ARG A 206 11.98 10.11 3.88
N ARG A 207 13.25 9.81 4.18
CA ARG A 207 14.40 10.55 3.65
C ARG A 207 14.59 10.34 2.16
N LEU A 208 14.36 9.11 1.68
CA LEU A 208 14.39 8.82 0.25
C LEU A 208 13.33 9.63 -0.49
N LEU A 209 12.11 9.70 0.07
CA LEU A 209 11.02 10.50 -0.46
C LEU A 209 11.37 11.99 -0.44
N GLU A 210 11.77 12.54 0.71
CA GLU A 210 12.17 13.95 0.89
C GLU A 210 13.29 14.38 -0.05
N SER A 211 14.26 13.50 -0.33
CA SER A 211 15.35 13.79 -1.27
C SER A 211 14.86 14.01 -2.71
N GLY A 212 13.70 13.44 -3.06
CA GLY A 212 13.20 13.38 -4.44
C GLY A 212 14.12 12.63 -5.41
N ASN A 213 15.18 11.96 -4.94
CA ASN A 213 16.21 11.35 -5.77
C ASN A 213 15.96 9.86 -6.02
N PHE A 214 14.84 9.58 -6.67
CA PHE A 214 14.47 8.25 -7.15
C PHE A 214 13.91 8.37 -8.56
N THR A 215 13.54 7.27 -9.23
CA THR A 215 13.01 7.39 -10.60
C THR A 215 11.54 7.73 -10.62
N LYS A 216 11.16 8.67 -11.48
CA LYS A 216 9.80 9.19 -11.59
C LYS A 216 9.14 8.50 -12.76
N LYS A 217 7.90 8.07 -12.57
CA LYS A 217 7.05 7.43 -13.58
C LYS A 217 5.69 8.11 -13.66
N PRO A 218 4.96 7.99 -14.78
CA PRO A 218 3.52 8.21 -14.78
C PRO A 218 2.87 7.45 -13.62
N LEU A 219 2.07 8.16 -12.82
CA LEU A 219 1.57 7.65 -11.55
C LEU A 219 0.07 7.90 -11.41
N LEU A 220 -0.70 6.85 -11.14
CA LEU A 220 -2.05 6.94 -10.59
C LEU A 220 -1.96 6.57 -9.10
N ILE A 221 -2.32 7.49 -8.22
CA ILE A 221 -2.19 7.30 -6.78
C ILE A 221 -3.40 7.87 -6.06
N GLY A 222 -3.81 7.24 -4.97
CA GLY A 222 -4.88 7.76 -4.13
C GLY A 222 -5.03 7.04 -2.81
N THR A 223 -5.91 7.61 -2.00
CA THR A 223 -6.25 7.14 -0.65
C THR A 223 -7.75 7.14 -0.45
N VAL A 224 -8.20 6.53 0.65
CA VAL A 224 -9.54 6.75 1.21
C VAL A 224 -9.45 7.71 2.41
N PRO A 225 -10.51 8.44 2.79
CA PRO A 225 -10.45 9.40 3.90
C PRO A 225 -10.19 8.79 5.28
N TYR A 226 -10.57 7.53 5.48
CA TYR A 226 -10.53 6.85 6.78
C TYR A 226 -9.71 5.55 6.72
N GLU A 227 -8.48 5.62 6.19
CA GLU A 227 -7.58 4.47 6.01
C GLU A 227 -7.58 3.57 7.25
N LEU A 228 -7.33 4.10 8.44
CA LEU A 228 -7.21 3.29 9.65
C LEU A 228 -8.50 3.15 10.47
N ARG A 229 -9.65 3.63 9.96
CA ARG A 229 -10.99 3.59 10.59
C ARG A 229 -11.00 4.04 12.04
N TYR A 230 -11.22 5.34 12.31
CA TYR A 230 -11.15 5.92 13.65
C TYR A 230 -9.94 5.40 14.41
N THR A 231 -8.85 6.16 14.45
CA THR A 231 -7.71 5.76 15.26
C THR A 231 -8.06 5.81 16.75
N ARG A 232 -8.78 4.79 17.24
CA ARG A 232 -9.18 4.56 18.64
C ARG A 232 -7.97 4.35 19.54
N TYR A 233 -6.79 4.30 18.95
CA TYR A 233 -5.52 4.36 19.66
C TYR A 233 -5.48 5.52 20.68
N PHE A 234 -6.15 6.64 20.38
CA PHE A 234 -6.20 7.80 21.26
C PHE A 234 -7.51 7.90 22.05
N ILE A 235 -8.38 6.89 21.98
CA ILE A 235 -9.68 6.88 22.65
C ILE A 235 -9.74 5.67 23.58
N GLY A 236 -9.74 5.94 24.89
CA GLY A 236 -9.82 4.92 25.91
C GLY A 236 -11.11 4.12 25.86
N LYS A 237 -11.15 3.03 26.63
CA LYS A 237 -12.32 2.12 26.67
C LYS A 237 -13.64 2.80 27.03
N GLU A 238 -13.58 3.92 27.74
CA GLU A 238 -14.73 4.72 28.16
C GLU A 238 -15.13 5.79 27.13
N GLY A 239 -14.46 5.87 25.98
CA GLY A 239 -14.71 6.86 24.93
C GLY A 239 -14.01 8.20 25.14
N ASN A 240 -13.16 8.31 26.16
CA ASN A 240 -12.42 9.54 26.47
C ASN A 240 -11.10 9.60 25.71
N PHE A 241 -10.70 10.81 25.31
CA PHE A 241 -9.39 11.03 24.70
C PHE A 241 -8.24 10.75 25.68
N GLU A 242 -7.24 9.99 25.23
CA GLU A 242 -6.03 9.61 25.97
C GLU A 242 -4.83 10.40 25.44
N TYR A 243 -4.52 11.53 26.09
CA TYR A 243 -3.38 12.39 25.74
C TYR A 243 -2.04 11.65 25.72
N ASP A 244 -1.82 10.73 26.66
CA ASP A 244 -0.58 9.97 26.74
C ASP A 244 -0.34 9.09 25.50
N GLU A 245 -1.39 8.58 24.87
CA GLU A 245 -1.26 7.81 23.62
C GLU A 245 -0.92 8.72 22.43
N LEU A 246 -1.49 9.92 22.38
CA LEU A 246 -1.10 10.93 21.38
C LEU A 246 0.38 11.29 21.53
N LEU A 247 0.81 11.58 22.77
CA LEU A 247 2.19 11.93 23.07
C LEU A 247 3.14 10.80 22.67
N LYS A 248 2.86 9.56 23.07
CA LYS A 248 3.67 8.39 22.70
C LYS A 248 3.80 8.22 21.19
N MET A 249 2.73 8.48 20.44
CA MET A 249 2.77 8.35 18.98
C MET A 249 3.60 9.47 18.33
N CYS A 250 3.43 10.71 18.79
CA CYS A 250 4.29 11.82 18.36
C CYS A 250 5.77 11.57 18.74
N GLU A 251 6.06 11.01 19.93
CA GLU A 251 7.42 10.61 20.31
C GLU A 251 7.98 9.53 19.38
N LEU A 252 7.20 8.48 19.12
CA LEU A 252 7.60 7.42 18.20
C LEU A 252 7.98 7.99 16.83
N PHE A 253 7.14 8.85 16.26
CA PHE A 253 7.40 9.48 14.97
C PHE A 253 8.60 10.42 15.01
N GLY A 254 8.74 11.24 16.04
CA GLY A 254 9.88 12.15 16.18
C GLY A 254 11.21 11.41 16.24
N PHE A 255 11.33 10.42 17.13
CA PHE A 255 12.58 9.73 17.40
C PHE A 255 12.92 8.66 16.38
N VAL A 256 11.94 7.91 15.88
CA VAL A 256 12.17 6.77 14.98
C VAL A 256 11.91 7.14 13.51
N GLY A 257 11.09 8.15 13.23
CA GLY A 257 10.92 8.73 11.90
C GLY A 257 12.15 9.48 11.38
N ALA A 258 13.22 9.59 12.18
CA ALA A 258 14.52 10.15 11.82
C ALA A 258 14.53 11.67 11.58
N TYR A 259 13.65 12.42 12.27
CA TYR A 259 13.62 13.89 12.22
C TYR A 259 14.88 14.48 12.88
N GLU A 260 15.34 15.64 12.38
CA GLU A 260 16.57 16.27 12.89
C GLU A 260 16.39 16.80 14.32
N LYS A 261 15.21 17.35 14.64
CA LYS A 261 14.85 17.89 15.96
C LYS A 261 13.65 17.15 16.55
N PRO A 262 13.85 15.93 17.08
CA PRO A 262 12.74 15.08 17.53
C PRO A 262 11.90 15.72 18.66
N TYR A 263 12.52 16.44 19.59
CA TYR A 263 11.79 17.10 20.67
C TYR A 263 10.86 18.22 20.16
N SER A 264 11.37 19.09 19.28
CA SER A 264 10.57 20.17 18.66
C SER A 264 9.46 19.60 17.77
N PHE A 265 9.71 18.47 17.11
CA PHE A 265 8.68 17.74 16.38
C PHE A 265 7.56 17.27 17.32
N VAL A 266 7.89 16.65 18.44
CA VAL A 266 6.89 16.11 19.39
C VAL A 266 5.97 17.22 19.89
N GLU A 267 6.54 18.35 20.31
CA GLU A 267 5.78 19.52 20.75
C GLU A 267 4.82 20.02 19.66
N SER A 268 5.34 20.17 18.43
CA SER A 268 4.56 20.65 17.28
C SER A 268 3.45 19.67 16.86
N CYS A 269 3.74 18.37 16.91
CA CYS A 269 2.80 17.29 16.61
C CYS A 269 1.62 17.31 17.57
N VAL A 270 1.90 17.33 18.88
CA VAL A 270 0.85 17.39 19.89
C VAL A 270 0.04 18.68 19.76
N GLU A 271 0.69 19.84 19.59
CA GLU A 271 0.00 21.12 19.44
C GLU A 271 -0.92 21.13 18.22
N PHE A 272 -0.44 20.67 17.06
CA PHE A 272 -1.20 20.66 15.82
C PHE A 272 -2.48 19.81 15.95
N TYR A 273 -2.36 18.57 16.42
CA TYR A 273 -3.51 17.66 16.50
C TYR A 273 -4.50 18.01 17.61
N MET A 274 -4.01 18.57 18.72
CA MET A 274 -4.87 19.06 19.81
C MET A 274 -5.63 20.33 19.42
N LYS A 275 -4.94 21.33 18.86
CA LYS A 275 -5.54 22.61 18.48
C LYS A 275 -6.61 22.47 17.41
N ASN A 276 -6.45 21.49 16.52
CA ASN A 276 -7.37 21.24 15.42
C ASN A 276 -8.43 20.17 15.75
N GLU A 277 -8.39 19.54 16.92
CA GLU A 277 -9.30 18.44 17.30
C GLU A 277 -9.32 17.29 16.26
N THR A 278 -8.15 16.95 15.72
CA THR A 278 -7.99 15.98 14.60
C THR A 278 -7.07 14.81 14.96
N TYR A 279 -6.80 14.59 16.25
CA TYR A 279 -5.88 13.55 16.74
C TYR A 279 -6.20 12.15 16.22
N GLU A 280 -7.47 11.84 15.94
CA GLU A 280 -7.91 10.57 15.36
C GLU A 280 -7.40 10.32 13.93
N PHE A 281 -6.88 11.34 13.24
CA PHE A 281 -6.29 11.25 11.89
C PHE A 281 -4.76 11.26 11.90
N LEU A 282 -4.11 11.32 13.07
CA LEU A 282 -2.63 11.37 13.14
C LEU A 282 -1.99 10.21 12.37
N LEU A 283 -2.50 8.99 12.54
CA LEU A 283 -1.95 7.83 11.83
C LEU A 283 -2.32 7.81 10.35
N ASP A 284 -3.54 8.20 9.97
CA ASP A 284 -3.93 8.31 8.56
C ASP A 284 -3.05 9.32 7.81
N ASP A 285 -2.80 10.48 8.43
CA ASP A 285 -1.97 11.52 7.88
C ASP A 285 -0.51 11.06 7.73
N TYR A 286 0.07 10.51 8.79
CA TYR A 286 1.46 10.06 8.79
C TYR A 286 1.70 8.89 7.84
N MET A 287 0.81 7.89 7.86
CA MET A 287 1.03 6.64 7.12
C MET A 287 0.55 6.72 5.67
N PHE A 288 -0.51 7.45 5.36
CA PHE A 288 -1.16 7.37 4.05
C PHE A 288 -1.27 8.71 3.33
N HIS A 289 -1.93 9.70 3.94
CA HIS A 289 -2.32 10.92 3.21
C HIS A 289 -1.11 11.77 2.79
N VAL A 290 -0.23 12.07 3.75
CA VAL A 290 0.96 12.92 3.50
C VAL A 290 1.98 12.19 2.63
N PRO A 291 2.30 10.90 2.86
CA PRO A 291 3.16 10.15 1.96
C PRO A 291 2.63 10.07 0.53
N ALA A 292 1.32 9.83 0.34
CA ALA A 292 0.72 9.80 -1.00
C ALA A 292 0.83 11.15 -1.71
N ALA A 293 0.54 12.25 -1.00
CA ALA A 293 0.67 13.60 -1.54
C ALA A 293 2.14 13.96 -1.87
N ASN A 294 3.10 13.57 -1.03
CA ASN A 294 4.53 13.76 -1.28
C ASN A 294 5.00 12.96 -2.48
N LEU A 295 4.64 11.67 -2.56
CA LEU A 295 5.00 10.82 -3.70
C LEU A 295 4.41 11.36 -5.01
N ALA A 296 3.16 11.80 -4.97
CA ALA A 296 2.51 12.44 -6.10
C ALA A 296 3.25 13.71 -6.55
N ARG A 297 3.65 14.59 -5.62
CA ARG A 297 4.42 15.82 -5.93
C ARG A 297 5.78 15.52 -6.54
N HIS A 298 6.52 14.56 -6.00
CA HIS A 298 7.84 14.19 -6.52
C HIS A 298 7.77 13.54 -7.90
N HIS A 299 6.74 12.74 -8.19
CA HIS A 299 6.52 12.24 -9.55
C HIS A 299 6.11 13.36 -10.51
N ALA A 300 5.25 14.28 -10.06
CA ALA A 300 4.71 15.37 -10.88
C ALA A 300 5.76 16.41 -11.33
N SER A 301 6.97 16.41 -10.74
CA SER A 301 8.05 17.27 -11.22
C SER A 301 8.62 16.84 -12.57
N GLU A 302 8.41 15.58 -12.97
CA GLU A 302 9.00 15.01 -14.20
C GLU A 302 7.98 14.24 -15.06
N GLN A 303 6.86 13.77 -14.49
CA GLN A 303 5.94 12.85 -15.12
C GLN A 303 4.47 13.22 -14.85
N PRO A 304 3.51 12.80 -15.71
CA PRO A 304 2.10 13.01 -15.43
C PRO A 304 1.65 12.20 -14.20
N VAL A 305 0.95 12.85 -13.28
CA VAL A 305 0.41 12.21 -12.07
C VAL A 305 -1.07 12.46 -11.98
N TYR A 306 -1.83 11.44 -11.60
CA TYR A 306 -3.26 11.50 -11.37
C TYR A 306 -3.52 11.10 -9.93
N LEU A 307 -3.90 12.10 -9.13
CA LEU A 307 -4.16 11.94 -7.70
C LEU A 307 -5.67 11.81 -7.48
N TYR A 308 -6.10 10.87 -6.64
CA TYR A 308 -7.51 10.71 -6.28
C TYR A 308 -7.74 10.55 -4.77
N SER A 309 -8.97 10.85 -4.35
CA SER A 309 -9.53 10.43 -3.06
C SER A 309 -10.79 9.61 -3.35
N TYR A 310 -10.83 8.36 -2.92
CA TYR A 310 -12.04 7.55 -3.03
C TYR A 310 -12.90 7.77 -1.80
N LYS A 311 -14.06 8.40 -1.98
CA LYS A 311 -14.94 8.86 -0.90
C LYS A 311 -16.31 8.21 -0.86
N TYR A 312 -16.63 7.33 -1.82
CA TYR A 312 -17.92 6.65 -1.81
C TYR A 312 -18.07 5.76 -0.57
N PRO A 313 -18.98 6.08 0.38
CA PRO A 313 -19.13 5.35 1.64
C PRO A 313 -20.05 4.13 1.52
N GLY A 314 -20.68 3.95 0.35
CA GLY A 314 -21.76 2.99 0.16
C GLY A 314 -21.30 1.56 -0.10
N VAL A 315 -20.14 1.15 0.43
CA VAL A 315 -19.63 -0.22 0.25
C VAL A 315 -20.50 -1.26 0.96
N GLY A 316 -21.18 -0.87 2.06
CA GLY A 316 -22.28 -1.62 2.68
C GLY A 316 -22.17 -3.15 2.64
N SER A 317 -23.12 -3.80 1.95
CA SER A 317 -23.18 -5.26 1.79
C SER A 317 -22.17 -5.82 0.78
N ALA A 318 -21.49 -4.97 0.02
CA ALA A 318 -20.45 -5.35 -0.94
C ALA A 318 -19.13 -5.72 -0.24
N TYR A 319 -18.90 -5.28 1.00
CA TYR A 319 -17.70 -5.59 1.77
C TYR A 319 -17.85 -6.82 2.67
N SER A 320 -16.77 -7.58 2.82
CA SER A 320 -16.62 -8.64 3.80
C SER A 320 -15.22 -8.73 4.40
N SER A 321 -15.15 -9.12 5.69
CA SER A 321 -13.88 -9.41 6.37
C SER A 321 -13.10 -10.56 5.72
N ALA A 322 -13.79 -11.45 5.00
CA ALA A 322 -13.20 -12.52 4.21
C ALA A 322 -13.85 -12.60 2.82
N PRO A 323 -13.07 -12.58 1.72
CA PRO A 323 -13.61 -12.65 0.36
C PRO A 323 -14.55 -13.85 0.18
N GLY A 324 -15.71 -13.61 -0.45
CA GLY A 324 -16.70 -14.65 -0.74
C GLY A 324 -17.52 -15.14 0.46
N ILE A 325 -17.29 -14.60 1.66
CA ILE A 325 -18.08 -14.92 2.86
C ILE A 325 -19.04 -13.75 3.13
N PRO A 326 -20.35 -13.95 3.33
CA PRO A 326 -21.23 -12.87 3.76
C PRO A 326 -20.77 -12.26 5.07
N ASN A 327 -20.71 -10.93 5.16
CA ASN A 327 -20.52 -10.27 6.44
C ASN A 327 -21.90 -10.12 7.10
N ASN A 328 -22.11 -10.79 8.24
CA ASN A 328 -23.36 -10.63 9.01
C ASN A 328 -23.40 -9.28 9.75
N ALA A 329 -22.25 -8.59 9.84
CA ALA A 329 -22.20 -7.19 10.19
C ALA A 329 -22.24 -6.37 8.90
N THR A 330 -23.33 -5.64 8.67
CA THR A 330 -23.25 -4.41 7.86
C THR A 330 -22.06 -3.59 8.35
N VAL A 331 -21.38 -2.83 7.48
CA VAL A 331 -20.41 -1.79 7.87
C VAL A 331 -20.86 -1.21 9.20
N LEU A 332 -20.02 -1.36 10.24
CA LEU A 332 -20.41 -1.14 11.63
C LEU A 332 -21.13 0.20 11.71
N GLU A 333 -22.42 0.17 12.06
CA GLU A 333 -23.25 1.37 12.08
C GLU A 333 -22.58 2.43 12.97
N GLY A 334 -22.37 3.64 12.44
CA GLY A 334 -21.62 4.69 13.10
C GLY A 334 -20.08 4.63 12.95
N VAL A 335 -19.54 3.81 12.05
CA VAL A 335 -18.11 3.81 11.68
C VAL A 335 -17.87 4.49 10.32
N PRO A 336 -16.89 5.41 10.21
CA PRO A 336 -16.54 6.11 8.99
C PRO A 336 -16.17 5.16 7.86
N SER A 337 -16.60 5.55 6.67
CA SER A 337 -16.40 4.85 5.42
C SER A 337 -16.24 5.93 4.31
N PRO A 338 -15.46 5.67 3.26
CA PRO A 338 -14.71 4.47 3.01
C PRO A 338 -13.43 4.39 3.83
N ALA A 339 -13.13 3.16 4.22
CA ALA A 339 -11.97 2.79 4.98
C ALA A 339 -10.98 1.95 4.19
N HIS A 340 -9.77 1.71 4.72
CA HIS A 340 -8.74 0.98 3.99
C HIS A 340 -9.28 -0.33 3.41
N SER A 341 -9.01 -0.54 2.12
CA SER A 341 -9.47 -1.67 1.29
C SER A 341 -10.96 -1.69 0.91
N GLU A 342 -11.78 -0.72 1.32
CA GLU A 342 -13.21 -0.67 0.91
C GLU A 342 -13.39 -0.24 -0.56
N ASP A 343 -12.44 0.50 -1.11
CA ASP A 343 -12.36 0.83 -2.53
C ASP A 343 -11.87 -0.37 -3.36
N PHE A 344 -10.97 -1.17 -2.80
CA PHE A 344 -10.34 -2.32 -3.44
C PHE A 344 -11.30 -3.47 -3.79
N VAL A 345 -12.44 -3.54 -3.07
CA VAL A 345 -13.58 -4.43 -3.37
C VAL A 345 -14.02 -4.31 -4.83
N TYR A 346 -13.98 -3.10 -5.38
CA TYR A 346 -14.45 -2.78 -6.73
C TYR A 346 -13.37 -2.88 -7.81
N VAL A 347 -12.11 -3.20 -7.45
CA VAL A 347 -11.00 -3.21 -8.40
C VAL A 347 -10.48 -4.62 -8.69
N MET A 348 -10.10 -5.36 -7.65
CA MET A 348 -9.61 -6.74 -7.79
C MET A 348 -10.45 -7.74 -6.99
N GLY A 349 -11.50 -7.29 -6.30
CA GLY A 349 -12.39 -8.16 -5.52
C GLY A 349 -11.84 -8.59 -4.16
N GLY A 350 -10.76 -7.98 -3.68
CA GLY A 350 -10.34 -8.19 -2.30
C GLY A 350 -11.45 -7.75 -1.35
N HIS A 351 -11.79 -8.57 -0.36
CA HIS A 351 -12.93 -8.34 0.55
C HIS A 351 -14.31 -8.31 -0.11
N ARG A 352 -14.45 -8.73 -1.37
CA ARG A 352 -15.76 -8.77 -2.06
C ARG A 352 -16.70 -9.76 -1.38
N SER A 353 -17.85 -9.26 -0.94
CA SER A 353 -18.98 -10.04 -0.43
C SER A 353 -19.76 -10.68 -1.59
N PRO A 354 -20.42 -11.84 -1.38
CA PRO A 354 -21.35 -12.39 -2.35
C PRO A 354 -22.61 -11.54 -2.56
N ASN A 355 -22.90 -10.57 -1.68
CA ASN A 355 -24.09 -9.71 -1.74
C ASN A 355 -23.87 -8.44 -2.58
N PHE A 356 -23.18 -8.54 -3.72
CA PHE A 356 -23.01 -7.45 -4.68
C PHE A 356 -24.35 -7.11 -5.35
N THR A 357 -24.71 -5.84 -5.37
CA THR A 357 -25.90 -5.33 -6.05
C THR A 357 -25.58 -4.89 -7.49
N GLU A 358 -26.61 -4.60 -8.29
CA GLU A 358 -26.42 -3.99 -9.61
C GLU A 358 -25.70 -2.65 -9.53
N LYS A 359 -25.96 -1.86 -8.47
CA LYS A 359 -25.23 -0.63 -8.19
C LYS A 359 -23.75 -0.88 -7.98
N ASP A 360 -23.39 -1.92 -7.23
CA ASP A 360 -22.00 -2.30 -6.98
C ASP A 360 -21.28 -2.72 -8.26
N LEU A 361 -21.97 -3.46 -9.15
CA LEU A 361 -21.42 -3.83 -10.46
C LEU A 361 -21.19 -2.60 -11.36
N ASN A 362 -22.06 -1.59 -11.30
CA ASN A 362 -21.86 -0.34 -12.02
C ASN A 362 -20.68 0.46 -11.48
N ILE A 363 -20.52 0.52 -10.14
CA ILE A 363 -19.36 1.14 -9.49
C ILE A 363 -18.06 0.40 -9.87
N GLU A 364 -18.08 -0.93 -9.81
CA GLU A 364 -16.98 -1.79 -10.25
C GLU A 364 -16.56 -1.47 -11.68
N HIS A 365 -17.52 -1.42 -12.61
CA HIS A 365 -17.26 -1.13 -14.02
C HIS A 365 -16.65 0.26 -14.24
N LEU A 366 -17.18 1.29 -13.56
CA LEU A 366 -16.70 2.67 -13.63
C LEU A 366 -15.29 2.80 -13.04
N PHE A 367 -15.06 2.27 -11.84
CA PHE A 367 -13.78 2.43 -11.15
C PHE A 367 -12.67 1.61 -11.80
N THR A 368 -12.94 0.38 -12.23
CA THR A 368 -11.98 -0.38 -13.04
C THR A 368 -11.72 0.27 -14.40
N GLY A 369 -12.69 1.01 -14.95
CA GLY A 369 -12.52 1.78 -16.18
C GLY A 369 -11.42 2.83 -16.05
N ILE A 370 -11.38 3.55 -14.93
CA ILE A 370 -10.33 4.52 -14.58
C ILE A 370 -8.94 3.86 -14.63
N ILE A 371 -8.83 2.70 -13.98
CA ILE A 371 -7.57 1.95 -13.88
C ILE A 371 -7.17 1.40 -15.25
N ALA A 372 -8.11 0.79 -15.99
CA ALA A 372 -7.87 0.22 -17.30
C ALA A 372 -7.45 1.29 -18.33
N ASN A 373 -8.07 2.47 -18.28
CA ASN A 373 -7.69 3.61 -19.10
C ASN A 373 -6.25 4.02 -18.80
N PHE A 374 -5.89 4.22 -17.53
CA PHE A 374 -4.52 4.55 -17.16
C PHE A 374 -3.51 3.48 -17.65
N VAL A 375 -3.82 2.20 -17.46
CA VAL A 375 -3.00 1.09 -17.99
C VAL A 375 -2.80 1.18 -19.51
N ASN A 376 -3.81 1.62 -20.25
CA ASN A 376 -3.77 1.67 -21.71
C ASN A 376 -3.18 2.97 -22.30
N SER A 377 -3.37 4.12 -21.65
CA SER A 377 -3.11 5.43 -22.22
C SER A 377 -2.30 6.38 -21.32
N GLU A 378 -1.88 5.92 -20.14
CA GLU A 378 -1.23 6.74 -19.10
C GLU A 378 -2.14 7.86 -18.56
N ALA A 379 -3.45 7.83 -18.87
CA ALA A 379 -4.44 8.77 -18.38
C ALA A 379 -5.75 8.07 -17.97
N PRO A 380 -6.31 8.34 -16.77
CA PRO A 380 -7.43 7.59 -16.21
C PRO A 380 -8.79 7.83 -16.88
N ASN A 381 -9.08 9.03 -17.40
CA ASN A 381 -10.41 9.32 -17.96
C ASN A 381 -10.42 10.46 -18.99
N GLY A 382 -9.50 10.43 -19.97
CA GLY A 382 -9.44 11.45 -21.02
C GLY A 382 -9.16 12.86 -20.49
N GLN A 383 -9.79 13.89 -21.10
CA GLN A 383 -9.53 15.32 -20.78
C GLN A 383 -10.19 15.82 -19.47
N GLU A 384 -11.11 15.06 -18.86
CA GLU A 384 -11.86 15.52 -17.69
C GLU A 384 -11.05 15.43 -16.38
N TRP A 385 -10.05 14.55 -16.33
CA TRP A 385 -9.15 14.42 -15.20
C TRP A 385 -7.79 15.03 -15.56
N ALA A 386 -7.56 16.26 -15.10
CA ALA A 386 -6.29 16.95 -15.32
C ALA A 386 -5.16 16.33 -14.48
N PRO A 387 -3.93 16.23 -15.02
CA PRO A 387 -2.78 15.82 -14.22
C PRO A 387 -2.55 16.78 -13.05
N LEU A 388 -1.82 16.31 -12.04
CA LEU A 388 -1.52 17.04 -10.81
C LEU A 388 -0.75 18.33 -11.12
N ASN A 389 -1.32 19.45 -10.72
CA ASN A 389 -0.65 20.71 -10.52
C ASN A 389 -0.26 20.81 -9.03
N ILE A 390 1.04 20.81 -8.77
CA ILE A 390 1.63 20.79 -7.43
C ILE A 390 1.32 22.05 -6.59
N GLU A 391 0.98 23.18 -7.20
CA GLU A 391 0.70 24.44 -6.48
C GLU A 391 -0.68 24.42 -5.82
N VAL A 392 -1.65 23.83 -6.53
CA VAL A 392 -3.06 23.74 -6.08
C VAL A 392 -3.43 22.37 -5.52
N MET A 393 -2.56 21.37 -5.70
CA MET A 393 -2.77 19.98 -5.27
C MET A 393 -4.15 19.46 -5.70
N ASN A 394 -4.47 19.60 -7.00
CA ASN A 394 -5.73 19.09 -7.54
C ASN A 394 -5.77 17.56 -7.52
N TYR A 395 -6.95 17.02 -7.25
CA TYR A 395 -7.20 15.59 -7.20
C TYR A 395 -8.61 15.29 -7.70
N PHE A 396 -8.85 14.06 -8.11
CA PHE A 396 -10.19 13.60 -8.49
C PHE A 396 -10.90 12.97 -7.30
N ASP A 397 -12.09 13.46 -7.02
CA ASP A 397 -12.94 13.01 -5.93
C ASP A 397 -13.86 11.91 -6.45
N ILE A 398 -13.54 10.66 -6.12
CA ILE A 398 -14.32 9.48 -6.54
C ILE A 398 -15.40 9.24 -5.49
N ASP A 399 -16.51 9.92 -5.66
CA ASP A 399 -17.73 9.73 -4.90
C ASP A 399 -18.90 9.49 -5.86
N PHE A 400 -19.51 8.31 -5.78
CA PHE A 400 -20.57 7.90 -6.70
C PHE A 400 -21.93 8.38 -6.22
N VAL A 401 -22.47 9.37 -6.94
CA VAL A 401 -23.81 9.92 -6.70
C VAL A 401 -24.77 9.33 -7.72
N GLU A 402 -25.82 8.71 -7.21
CA GLU A 402 -26.94 8.20 -8.01
C GLU A 402 -27.91 9.33 -8.33
N LYS A 403 -28.11 9.57 -9.63
CA LYS A 403 -29.07 10.54 -10.13
C LYS A 403 -30.49 9.96 -10.08
N SER A 404 -31.48 10.84 -10.22
CA SER A 404 -32.90 10.46 -10.23
C SER A 404 -33.29 9.49 -11.37
N ASP A 405 -32.47 9.39 -12.42
CA ASP A 405 -32.64 8.47 -13.55
C ASP A 405 -31.88 7.14 -13.37
N GLY A 406 -31.24 6.92 -12.22
CA GLY A 406 -30.46 5.73 -11.91
C GLY A 406 -29.02 5.75 -12.44
N GLN A 407 -28.58 6.81 -13.15
CA GLN A 407 -27.18 6.93 -13.55
C GLN A 407 -26.28 7.28 -12.36
N LEU A 408 -25.13 6.62 -12.27
CA LEU A 408 -24.06 7.01 -11.36
C LEU A 408 -23.17 8.07 -12.01
N THR A 409 -22.86 9.11 -11.25
CA THR A 409 -21.85 10.11 -11.60
C THR A 409 -20.81 10.26 -10.51
N MET A 410 -19.63 10.74 -10.88
CA MET A 410 -18.55 11.03 -9.94
C MET A 410 -18.46 12.53 -9.66
N SER A 411 -18.05 12.89 -8.44
CA SER A 411 -17.93 14.29 -7.98
C SER A 411 -16.94 15.15 -8.77
N GLY A 412 -15.91 14.55 -9.40
CA GLY A 412 -14.99 15.25 -10.31
C GLY A 412 -13.78 15.89 -9.61
N MET A 413 -13.15 16.86 -10.27
CA MET A 413 -11.94 17.51 -9.76
C MET A 413 -12.20 18.39 -8.52
N LYS A 414 -11.31 18.26 -7.52
CA LYS A 414 -11.20 19.08 -6.32
C LYS A 414 -9.76 19.59 -6.17
N TYR A 415 -9.53 20.41 -5.16
CA TYR A 415 -8.25 21.09 -4.90
C TYR A 415 -7.83 20.92 -3.44
N GLU A 416 -6.59 21.25 -3.14
CA GLU A 416 -6.02 21.26 -1.78
C GLU A 416 -5.97 19.87 -1.12
N PHE A 417 -5.61 18.81 -1.88
CA PHE A 417 -5.43 17.46 -1.33
C PHE A 417 -4.47 17.45 -0.13
N TYR A 418 -5.03 17.34 1.09
CA TYR A 418 -4.34 17.39 2.38
C TYR A 418 -3.31 18.52 2.52
N LYS A 419 -3.55 19.68 1.91
CA LYS A 419 -2.57 20.78 1.86
C LYS A 419 -2.15 21.27 3.25
N LYS A 420 -3.10 21.39 4.18
CA LYS A 420 -2.84 21.80 5.58
C LYS A 420 -1.94 20.80 6.32
N GLN A 421 -2.20 19.51 6.15
CA GLN A 421 -1.37 18.45 6.71
C GLN A 421 0.02 18.49 6.09
N MET A 422 0.10 18.64 4.77
CA MET A 422 1.38 18.76 4.05
C MET A 422 2.22 19.95 4.54
N GLU A 423 1.61 21.11 4.76
CA GLU A 423 2.28 22.28 5.34
C GLU A 423 2.86 21.96 6.73
N PHE A 424 2.08 21.30 7.60
CA PHE A 424 2.57 20.88 8.91
C PHE A 424 3.73 19.87 8.81
N TRP A 425 3.52 18.76 8.10
CA TRP A 425 4.46 17.64 8.04
C TRP A 425 5.74 17.94 7.24
N ASN A 426 5.68 18.84 6.24
CA ASN A 426 6.80 19.13 5.34
C ASN A 426 7.44 20.52 5.50
N GLU A 427 6.81 21.47 6.19
CA GLU A 427 7.36 22.84 6.29
C GLU A 427 7.60 23.27 7.74
N ILE A 428 6.68 22.94 8.65
CA ILE A 428 6.77 23.30 10.06
C ILE A 428 7.68 22.33 10.81
N VAL A 429 7.52 21.03 10.53
CA VAL A 429 8.24 19.95 11.20
C VAL A 429 9.71 19.77 10.79
N PRO A 430 10.11 19.88 9.49
CA PRO A 430 11.49 19.57 9.08
C PRO A 430 12.52 20.67 9.37
N GLN A 431 12.22 21.63 10.26
CA GLN A 431 13.19 22.58 10.81
C GLN A 431 13.70 22.16 12.18
#